data_AF-A0A7V4G6S7-F1
#
_entry.id   AF-A0A7V4G6S7-F1
#
_cell.length_a   1.000
_cell.length_b   1.000
_cell.length_c   1.000
_cell.angle_alpha   90.00
_cell.angle_beta   90.00
_cell.angle_gamma   90.00
#
_symmetry.space_group_name_H-M   'P 1'
#
loop_
_entity.id
_entity.type
_entity.pdbx_description
1 polymer ?
#
loop_
_entity_poly.entity_id
_entity_poly.type
_entity_poly.pdbx_seq_one_letter_code
_entity_poly.pdbx_strand_id
1 'polypeptide(L)'
;MEPLSPLKTIRQLMEQTPLLVDPDRDGPRFQNALAAVPTEKLQAFYLDLDAEGRRRFHYVANVCLGYESWSRLYKDLVLTATQARLSDRLEGAFAHKAAILQQREVELEATRSSLEEELMRLEGENLALRQENQELRTQLAQAQENHEALQHQQQQLLDLVERYQQMVQDLRRLLSRLQGGQTVSG
;
A
#
# COMPACT_ATOMS: atom_id res chain seq x y z
N MET A 1 -59.71 -12.97 39.33
CA MET A 1 -58.25 -12.91 39.11
C MET A 1 -58.04 -12.39 37.70
N GLU A 2 -57.29 -11.29 37.54
CA GLU A 2 -56.96 -10.78 36.20
C GLU A 2 -56.07 -11.78 35.45
N PRO A 3 -56.28 -11.99 34.14
CA PRO A 3 -55.42 -12.86 33.36
C PRO A 3 -54.00 -12.27 33.32
N LEU A 4 -53.01 -13.09 33.72
CA LEU A 4 -51.60 -12.74 33.61
C LEU A 4 -51.27 -12.39 32.15
N SER A 5 -50.36 -11.43 31.95
CA SER A 5 -49.90 -11.14 30.59
C SER A 5 -49.21 -12.38 30.00
N PRO A 6 -49.32 -12.63 28.69
CA PRO A 6 -48.78 -13.83 28.06
C PRO A 6 -47.29 -14.09 28.38
N LEU A 7 -46.45 -13.05 28.41
CA LEU A 7 -45.04 -13.15 28.79
C LEU A 7 -44.83 -13.47 30.28
N LYS A 8 -45.73 -13.00 31.18
CA LYS A 8 -45.71 -13.39 32.60
C LYS A 8 -46.08 -14.86 32.77
N THR A 9 -47.04 -15.37 31.98
CA THR A 9 -47.39 -16.79 31.97
C THR A 9 -46.22 -17.65 31.51
N ILE A 10 -45.52 -17.27 30.44
CA ILE A 10 -44.31 -17.96 29.98
C ILE A 10 -43.23 -17.96 31.07
N ARG A 11 -42.96 -16.79 31.68
CA ARG A 11 -41.97 -16.66 32.75
C ARG A 11 -42.33 -17.51 33.98
N GLN A 12 -43.58 -17.53 34.39
CA GLN A 12 -44.04 -18.35 35.52
C GLN A 12 -43.82 -19.84 35.26
N LEU A 13 -44.09 -20.32 34.05
CA LEU A 13 -43.84 -21.71 33.67
C LEU A 13 -42.34 -22.04 33.62
N MET A 14 -41.50 -21.08 33.21
CA MET A 14 -40.04 -21.24 33.27
C MET A 14 -39.48 -21.25 34.71
N GLU A 15 -40.15 -20.60 35.65
CA GLU A 15 -39.74 -20.56 37.06
C GLU A 15 -40.16 -21.82 37.83
N GLN A 16 -41.09 -22.61 37.30
CA GLN A 16 -41.42 -23.92 37.86
C GLN A 16 -40.22 -24.86 37.75
N THR A 17 -39.91 -25.56 38.84
CA THR A 17 -38.88 -26.60 38.87
C THR A 17 -39.14 -27.58 37.72
N PRO A 18 -38.10 -28.05 36.99
CA PRO A 18 -38.29 -28.88 35.78
C PRO A 18 -39.24 -30.07 35.96
N LEU A 19 -39.30 -30.65 37.16
CA LEU A 19 -40.14 -31.79 37.50
C LEU A 19 -41.66 -31.49 37.65
N LEU A 20 -42.08 -30.23 37.61
CA LEU A 20 -43.47 -29.82 37.86
C LEU A 20 -44.24 -29.40 36.61
N VAL A 21 -43.57 -29.28 35.46
CA VAL A 21 -44.20 -28.91 34.20
C VAL A 21 -44.94 -30.14 33.68
N ASP A 22 -46.27 -30.05 33.66
CA ASP A 22 -47.15 -31.13 33.21
C ASP A 22 -47.61 -30.80 31.79
N PRO A 23 -47.29 -31.63 30.77
CA PRO A 23 -47.63 -31.33 29.38
C PRO A 23 -49.14 -31.21 29.14
N ASP A 24 -49.96 -31.96 29.87
CA ASP A 24 -51.41 -31.96 29.68
C ASP A 24 -52.07 -30.71 30.30
N ARG A 25 -51.53 -30.24 31.43
CA ARG A 25 -52.01 -29.05 32.13
C ARG A 25 -51.41 -27.75 31.60
N ASP A 26 -50.11 -27.73 31.39
CA ASP A 26 -49.32 -26.52 31.11
C ASP A 26 -49.05 -26.34 29.61
N GLY A 27 -49.20 -27.39 28.79
CA GLY A 27 -49.09 -27.35 27.34
C GLY A 27 -50.03 -26.32 26.69
N PRO A 28 -51.36 -26.41 26.91
CA PRO A 28 -52.31 -25.44 26.36
C PRO A 28 -52.07 -24.01 26.85
N ARG A 29 -51.63 -23.86 28.11
CA ARG A 29 -51.33 -22.54 28.71
C ARG A 29 -50.12 -21.89 28.04
N PHE A 30 -49.07 -22.66 27.81
CA PHE A 30 -47.87 -22.21 27.13
C PHE A 30 -48.12 -21.90 25.65
N GLN A 31 -48.86 -22.77 24.94
CA GLN A 31 -49.23 -22.57 23.54
C GLN A 31 -50.08 -21.31 23.34
N ASN A 32 -51.11 -21.12 24.17
CA ASN A 32 -51.96 -19.93 24.12
C ASN A 32 -51.17 -18.65 24.46
N ALA A 33 -50.23 -18.72 25.41
CA ALA A 33 -49.37 -17.60 25.74
C ALA A 33 -48.40 -17.26 24.60
N LEU A 34 -47.81 -18.26 23.93
CA LEU A 34 -46.95 -18.03 22.76
C LEU A 34 -47.73 -17.44 21.58
N ALA A 35 -48.91 -17.98 21.28
CA ALA A 35 -49.76 -17.49 20.19
C ALA A 35 -50.23 -16.04 20.41
N ALA A 36 -50.38 -15.62 21.68
CA ALA A 36 -50.76 -14.26 22.05
C ALA A 36 -49.60 -13.25 22.02
N VAL A 37 -48.35 -13.69 21.84
CA VAL A 37 -47.17 -12.81 21.80
C VAL A 37 -46.68 -12.67 20.35
N PRO A 38 -46.59 -11.43 19.82
CA PRO A 38 -45.95 -11.20 18.51
C PRO A 38 -44.51 -11.72 18.48
N THR A 39 -44.10 -12.29 17.36
CA THR A 39 -42.77 -12.91 17.18
C THR A 39 -41.63 -11.98 17.60
N GLU A 40 -41.69 -10.69 17.26
CA GLU A 40 -40.69 -9.68 17.63
C GLU A 40 -40.57 -9.49 19.16
N LYS A 41 -41.69 -9.49 19.87
CA LYS A 41 -41.71 -9.37 21.35
C LYS A 41 -41.21 -10.64 22.01
N LEU A 42 -41.50 -11.80 21.42
CA LEU A 42 -40.99 -13.09 21.90
C LEU A 42 -39.48 -13.22 21.66
N GLN A 43 -38.98 -12.74 20.52
CA GLN A 43 -37.55 -12.66 20.22
C GLN A 43 -36.83 -11.76 21.22
N ALA A 44 -37.33 -10.55 21.47
CA ALA A 44 -36.77 -9.64 22.47
C ALA A 44 -36.75 -10.29 23.87
N PHE A 45 -37.88 -10.85 24.30
CA PHE A 45 -37.98 -11.58 25.56
C PHE A 45 -36.95 -12.71 25.66
N TYR A 46 -36.80 -13.52 24.62
CA TYR A 46 -35.86 -14.65 24.60
C TYR A 46 -34.39 -14.20 24.62
N LEU A 47 -34.06 -13.08 23.97
CA LEU A 47 -32.72 -12.50 23.96
C LEU A 47 -32.32 -11.91 25.32
N ASP A 48 -33.28 -11.34 26.05
CA ASP A 48 -33.08 -10.77 27.38
C ASP A 48 -32.89 -11.83 28.48
N LEU A 49 -33.19 -13.11 28.18
CA LEU A 49 -32.92 -14.21 29.10
C LEU A 49 -31.41 -14.44 29.26
N ASP A 50 -31.00 -14.71 30.48
CA ASP A 50 -29.65 -15.21 30.77
C ASP A 50 -29.50 -16.68 30.34
N ALA A 51 -28.30 -17.25 30.55
CA ALA A 51 -28.03 -18.61 30.13
C ALA A 51 -28.96 -19.65 30.78
N GLU A 52 -29.33 -19.42 32.05
CA GLU A 52 -30.23 -20.31 32.79
C GLU A 52 -31.69 -20.15 32.36
N GLY A 53 -32.16 -18.92 32.18
CA GLY A 53 -33.49 -18.62 31.65
C GLY A 53 -33.69 -19.22 30.26
N ARG A 54 -32.69 -19.16 29.38
CA ARG A 54 -32.77 -19.82 28.05
C ARG A 54 -32.91 -21.33 28.17
N ARG A 55 -32.13 -21.98 29.04
CA ARG A 55 -32.24 -23.43 29.30
C ARG A 55 -33.65 -23.81 29.76
N ARG A 56 -34.24 -23.04 30.68
CA ARG A 56 -35.60 -23.29 31.17
C ARG A 56 -36.66 -23.04 30.11
N PHE A 57 -36.51 -21.99 29.31
CA PHE A 57 -37.40 -21.74 28.17
C PHE A 57 -37.36 -22.91 27.17
N HIS A 58 -36.18 -23.43 26.85
CA HIS A 58 -36.02 -24.60 25.97
C HIS A 58 -36.69 -25.83 26.54
N TYR A 59 -36.52 -26.07 27.83
CA TYR A 59 -37.13 -27.20 28.53
C TYR A 59 -38.67 -27.12 28.46
N VAL A 60 -39.26 -26.00 28.90
CA VAL A 60 -40.71 -25.80 28.88
C VAL A 60 -41.25 -25.88 27.46
N ALA A 61 -40.57 -25.27 26.48
CA ALA A 61 -41.02 -25.31 25.09
C ALA A 61 -40.96 -26.72 24.51
N ASN A 62 -39.93 -27.50 24.82
CA ASN A 62 -39.83 -28.89 24.37
C ASN A 62 -40.92 -29.77 25.00
N VAL A 63 -41.22 -29.60 26.29
CA VAL A 63 -42.27 -30.35 26.99
C VAL A 63 -43.67 -29.96 26.52
N CYS A 64 -43.94 -28.65 26.35
CA CYS A 64 -45.28 -28.13 26.07
C CYS A 64 -45.66 -28.08 24.58
N LEU A 65 -44.68 -28.04 23.67
CA LEU A 65 -44.93 -27.95 22.22
C LEU A 65 -44.61 -29.24 21.47
N GLY A 66 -43.79 -30.11 22.07
CA GLY A 66 -43.14 -31.21 21.36
C GLY A 66 -41.96 -30.74 20.49
N TYR A 67 -41.11 -31.70 20.13
CA TYR A 67 -39.82 -31.44 19.49
C TYR A 67 -39.92 -30.68 18.15
N GLU A 68 -40.86 -31.04 17.28
CA GLU A 68 -41.01 -30.44 15.95
C GLU A 68 -41.43 -28.96 16.01
N SER A 69 -42.42 -28.67 16.85
CA SER A 69 -42.92 -27.31 17.06
C SER A 69 -41.89 -26.43 17.76
N TRP A 70 -41.16 -26.99 18.74
CA TRP A 70 -40.01 -26.34 19.37
C TRP A 70 -38.89 -26.04 18.36
N SER A 71 -38.52 -27.00 17.52
CA SER A 71 -37.45 -26.86 16.52
C SER A 71 -37.73 -25.72 15.54
N ARG A 72 -38.99 -25.56 15.10
CA ARG A 72 -39.39 -24.41 14.26
C ARG A 72 -39.29 -23.09 15.01
N LEU A 73 -39.86 -23.04 16.23
CA LEU A 73 -39.79 -21.83 17.06
C LEU A 73 -38.33 -21.42 17.32
N TYR A 74 -37.46 -22.37 17.62
CA TYR A 74 -36.04 -22.11 17.84
C TYR A 74 -35.34 -21.55 16.59
N LYS A 75 -35.63 -22.08 15.41
CA LYS A 75 -35.12 -21.55 14.14
C LYS A 75 -35.52 -20.08 13.95
N ASP A 76 -36.78 -19.75 14.19
CA ASP A 76 -37.31 -18.40 14.01
C ASP A 76 -36.79 -17.42 15.07
N LEU A 77 -36.64 -17.87 16.32
CA LEU A 77 -36.17 -17.02 17.42
C LEU A 77 -34.66 -16.79 17.40
N VAL A 78 -33.89 -17.81 17.04
CA VAL A 78 -32.43 -17.82 17.24
C VAL A 78 -31.70 -17.78 15.92
N LEU A 79 -31.98 -18.71 15.01
CA LEU A 79 -31.17 -18.85 13.79
C LEU A 79 -31.38 -17.67 12.84
N THR A 80 -32.62 -17.27 12.55
CA THR A 80 -32.89 -16.13 11.66
C THR A 80 -32.36 -14.82 12.24
N ALA A 81 -32.57 -14.58 13.53
CA ALA A 81 -32.11 -13.35 14.20
C ALA A 81 -30.57 -13.28 14.29
N THR A 82 -29.90 -14.41 14.55
CA THR A 82 -28.43 -14.45 14.58
C THR A 82 -27.83 -14.35 13.19
N GLN A 83 -28.43 -15.00 12.19
CA GLN A 83 -27.98 -14.95 10.81
C GLN A 83 -28.08 -13.53 10.25
N ALA A 84 -29.18 -12.82 10.46
CA ALA A 84 -29.35 -11.44 10.02
C ALA A 84 -28.26 -10.52 10.63
N ARG A 85 -28.06 -10.60 11.96
CA ARG A 85 -27.02 -9.81 12.64
C ARG A 85 -25.61 -10.12 12.16
N LEU A 86 -25.32 -11.39 11.88
CA LEU A 86 -24.01 -11.78 11.36
C LEU A 86 -23.83 -11.30 9.93
N SER A 87 -24.86 -11.36 9.09
CA SER A 87 -24.84 -10.81 7.73
C SER A 87 -24.55 -9.32 7.76
N ASP A 88 -25.32 -8.54 8.54
CA ASP A 88 -25.14 -7.09 8.65
C ASP A 88 -23.73 -6.71 9.13
N ARG A 89 -23.21 -7.46 10.12
CA ARG A 89 -21.84 -7.24 10.63
C ARG A 89 -20.77 -7.58 9.59
N LEU A 90 -20.95 -8.65 8.83
CA LEU A 90 -20.02 -9.04 7.77
C LEU A 90 -20.07 -8.04 6.63
N GLU A 91 -21.25 -7.66 6.17
CA GLU A 91 -21.44 -6.64 5.12
C GLU A 91 -20.81 -5.30 5.53
N GLY A 92 -21.04 -4.84 6.75
CA GLY A 92 -20.39 -3.64 7.28
C GLY A 92 -18.86 -3.75 7.34
N ALA A 93 -18.34 -4.91 7.77
CA ALA A 93 -16.89 -5.14 7.82
C ALA A 93 -16.27 -5.18 6.41
N PHE A 94 -16.94 -5.82 5.44
CA PHE A 94 -16.50 -5.86 4.05
C PHE A 94 -16.54 -4.48 3.40
N ALA A 95 -17.63 -3.72 3.59
CA ALA A 95 -17.75 -2.36 3.07
C ALA A 95 -16.65 -1.44 3.63
N HIS A 96 -16.39 -1.53 4.94
CA HIS A 96 -15.32 -0.76 5.56
C HIS A 96 -13.93 -1.15 5.02
N LYS A 97 -13.67 -2.46 4.86
CA LYS A 97 -12.40 -2.93 4.31
C LYS A 97 -12.22 -2.53 2.84
N ALA A 98 -13.29 -2.60 2.05
CA ALA A 98 -13.30 -2.18 0.65
C ALA A 98 -12.98 -0.68 0.52
N ALA A 99 -13.60 0.16 1.36
CA ALA A 99 -13.32 1.60 1.37
C ALA A 99 -11.84 1.90 1.70
N ILE A 100 -11.26 1.20 2.69
CA ILE A 100 -9.82 1.36 3.02
C ILE A 100 -8.93 0.94 1.84
N LEU A 101 -9.24 -0.18 1.19
CA LEU A 101 -8.46 -0.66 0.06
C LEU A 101 -8.56 0.29 -1.13
N GLN A 102 -9.75 0.80 -1.42
CA GLN A 102 -9.97 1.79 -2.47
C GLN A 102 -9.18 3.08 -2.21
N GLN A 103 -9.17 3.57 -0.97
CA GLN A 103 -8.37 4.74 -0.61
C GLN A 103 -6.86 4.48 -0.83
N ARG A 104 -6.36 3.32 -0.41
CA ARG A 104 -4.96 2.94 -0.62
C ARG A 104 -4.60 2.79 -2.09
N GLU A 105 -5.51 2.29 -2.91
CA GLU A 105 -5.31 2.18 -4.36
C GLU A 105 -5.15 3.55 -5.00
N VAL A 106 -5.99 4.52 -4.62
CA VAL A 106 -5.88 5.92 -5.08
C VAL A 106 -4.56 6.55 -4.63
N GLU A 107 -4.16 6.35 -3.38
CA GLU A 107 -2.87 6.86 -2.87
C GLU A 107 -1.69 6.26 -3.62
N LEU A 108 -1.70 4.95 -3.87
CA LEU A 108 -0.64 4.26 -4.61
C LEU A 108 -0.56 4.74 -6.06
N GLU A 109 -1.70 4.90 -6.74
CA GLU A 109 -1.73 5.40 -8.11
C GLU A 109 -1.20 6.84 -8.19
N ALA A 110 -1.55 7.70 -7.23
CA ALA A 110 -1.00 9.06 -7.15
C ALA A 110 0.52 9.06 -6.95
N THR A 111 1.05 8.21 -6.06
CA THR A 111 2.50 8.07 -5.87
C THR A 111 3.19 7.53 -7.11
N ARG A 112 2.57 6.57 -7.80
CA ARG A 112 3.10 5.98 -9.01
C ARG A 112 3.20 7.02 -10.12
N SER A 113 2.14 7.80 -10.36
CA SER A 113 2.17 8.87 -11.36
C SER A 113 3.23 9.93 -11.04
N SER A 114 3.38 10.34 -9.77
CA SER A 114 4.42 11.29 -9.37
C SER A 114 5.84 10.75 -9.62
N LEU A 115 6.07 9.45 -9.38
CA LEU A 115 7.37 8.82 -9.65
C LEU A 115 7.62 8.67 -11.15
N GLU A 116 6.59 8.36 -11.95
CA GLU A 116 6.69 8.31 -13.41
C GLU A 116 7.08 9.69 -13.99
N GLU A 117 6.49 10.78 -13.48
CA GLU A 117 6.87 12.14 -13.86
C GLU A 117 8.33 12.48 -13.50
N GLU A 118 8.77 12.12 -12.29
CA GLU A 118 10.14 12.32 -11.87
C GLU A 118 11.14 11.50 -12.70
N LEU A 119 10.81 10.26 -13.02
CA LEU A 119 11.62 9.41 -13.90
C LEU A 119 11.78 10.04 -15.28
N MET A 120 10.69 10.49 -15.91
CA MET A 120 10.76 11.15 -17.22
C MET A 120 11.63 12.41 -17.18
N ARG A 121 11.54 13.21 -16.11
CA ARG A 121 12.42 14.38 -15.91
C ARG A 121 13.89 13.97 -15.84
N LEU A 122 14.20 12.99 -14.99
CA LEU A 122 15.58 12.50 -14.81
C LEU A 122 16.16 11.85 -16.08
N GLU A 123 15.34 11.14 -16.85
CA GLU A 123 15.74 10.58 -18.15
C GLU A 123 16.09 11.70 -19.14
N GLY A 124 15.30 12.77 -19.17
CA GLY A 124 15.58 13.97 -19.97
C GLY A 124 16.88 14.67 -19.56
N GLU A 125 17.07 14.89 -18.27
CA GLU A 125 18.32 15.46 -17.72
C GLU A 125 19.53 14.58 -18.07
N ASN A 126 19.40 13.26 -17.95
CA ASN A 126 20.47 12.33 -18.28
C ASN A 126 20.83 12.35 -19.77
N LEU A 127 19.84 12.46 -20.65
CA LEU A 127 20.05 12.61 -22.08
C LEU A 127 20.82 13.91 -22.40
N ALA A 128 20.41 15.03 -21.80
CA ALA A 128 21.08 16.32 -21.96
C ALA A 128 22.53 16.26 -21.47
N LEU A 129 22.79 15.70 -20.29
CA LEU A 129 24.14 15.52 -19.75
C LEU A 129 25.00 14.62 -20.64
N ARG A 130 24.43 13.59 -21.27
CA ARG A 130 25.16 12.74 -22.24
C ARG A 130 25.55 13.52 -23.49
N GLN A 131 24.66 14.37 -24.00
CA GLN A 131 24.96 15.23 -25.16
C GLN A 131 26.08 16.22 -24.82
N GLU A 132 25.96 16.92 -23.69
CA GLU A 132 26.99 17.84 -23.21
C GLU A 132 28.34 17.12 -23.01
N ASN A 133 28.34 15.92 -22.42
CA ASN A 133 29.57 15.15 -22.25
C ASN A 133 30.22 14.77 -23.59
N GLN A 134 29.42 14.45 -24.61
CA GLN A 134 29.92 14.17 -25.95
C GLN A 134 30.55 15.42 -26.58
N GLU A 135 29.87 16.57 -26.51
CA GLU A 135 30.39 17.83 -27.03
C GLU A 135 31.70 18.22 -26.36
N LEU A 136 31.79 18.11 -25.04
CA LEU A 136 33.01 18.38 -24.28
C LEU A 136 34.16 17.44 -24.67
N ARG A 137 33.87 16.16 -24.93
CA ARG A 137 34.89 15.21 -25.43
C ARG A 137 35.41 15.61 -26.80
N THR A 138 34.53 16.04 -27.71
CA THR A 138 34.93 16.52 -29.03
C THR A 138 35.76 17.79 -28.93
N GLN A 139 35.35 18.75 -28.09
CA GLN A 139 36.13 19.97 -27.84
C GLN A 139 37.50 19.67 -27.24
N LEU A 140 37.57 18.72 -26.30
CA LEU A 140 38.84 18.29 -25.70
C LEU A 140 39.77 17.66 -26.74
N ALA A 141 39.25 16.79 -27.60
CA ALA A 141 40.04 16.17 -28.67
C ALA A 141 40.61 17.23 -29.63
N GLN A 142 39.79 18.21 -30.04
CA GLN A 142 40.25 19.30 -30.90
C GLN A 142 41.31 20.17 -30.21
N ALA A 143 41.14 20.45 -28.92
CA ALA A 143 42.11 21.22 -28.14
C ALA A 143 43.45 20.47 -28.02
N GLN A 144 43.42 19.14 -27.86
CA GLN A 144 44.61 18.29 -27.84
C GLN A 144 45.34 18.31 -29.18
N GLU A 145 44.62 18.13 -30.29
CA GLU A 145 45.22 18.20 -31.65
C GLU A 145 45.86 19.57 -31.91
N ASN A 146 45.17 20.66 -31.55
CA ASN A 146 45.71 22.01 -31.68
C ASN A 146 46.96 22.21 -30.81
N HIS A 147 46.97 21.64 -29.60
CA HIS A 147 48.11 21.71 -28.70
C HIS A 147 49.33 20.99 -29.28
N GLU A 148 49.15 19.78 -29.81
CA GLU A 148 50.21 19.01 -30.48
C GLU A 148 50.75 19.74 -31.71
N ALA A 149 49.88 20.32 -32.53
CA ALA A 149 50.28 21.11 -33.69
C ALA A 149 51.10 22.35 -33.30
N LEU A 150 50.69 23.06 -32.24
CA LEU A 150 51.43 24.22 -31.71
C LEU A 150 52.78 23.80 -31.12
N GLN A 151 52.85 22.68 -30.40
CA GLN A 151 54.13 22.14 -29.91
C GLN A 151 55.07 21.79 -31.08
N HIS A 152 54.54 21.19 -32.15
CA HIS A 152 55.33 20.88 -33.33
C HIS A 152 55.85 22.14 -34.04
N GLN A 153 55.01 23.16 -34.22
CA GLN A 153 55.44 24.45 -34.75
C GLN A 153 56.49 25.14 -33.87
N GLN A 154 56.32 25.09 -32.54
CA GLN A 154 57.29 25.63 -31.60
C GLN A 154 58.65 24.94 -31.76
N GLN A 155 58.68 23.61 -31.86
CA GLN A 155 59.91 22.86 -32.06
C GLN A 155 60.59 23.22 -33.39
N GLN A 156 59.82 23.32 -34.49
CA GLN A 156 60.36 23.73 -35.79
C GLN A 156 61.00 25.13 -35.74
N LEU A 157 60.39 26.08 -35.03
CA LEU A 157 60.94 27.42 -34.85
C LEU A 157 62.24 27.40 -34.02
N LEU A 158 62.30 26.60 -32.96
CA LEU A 158 63.52 26.43 -32.16
C LEU A 158 64.66 25.86 -33.01
N ASP A 159 64.39 24.80 -33.79
CA ASP A 159 65.38 24.19 -34.69
C ASP A 159 65.89 25.20 -35.74
N LEU A 160 65.00 26.04 -36.29
CA LEU A 160 65.36 27.11 -37.22
C LEU A 160 66.26 28.16 -36.56
N VAL A 161 65.91 28.60 -35.36
CA VAL A 161 66.71 29.55 -34.58
C VAL A 161 68.09 28.98 -34.29
N GLU A 162 68.20 27.71 -33.89
CA GLU A 162 69.49 27.04 -33.66
C GLU A 162 70.34 26.99 -34.94
N ARG A 163 69.75 26.65 -36.08
CA ARG A 163 70.47 26.67 -37.38
C ARG A 163 70.96 28.07 -37.75
N TYR A 164 70.15 29.10 -37.56
CA TYR A 164 70.56 30.48 -37.82
C TYR A 164 71.69 30.91 -36.87
N GLN A 165 71.61 30.57 -35.59
CA GLN A 165 72.68 30.85 -34.63
C GLN A 165 73.98 30.17 -35.05
N GLN A 166 73.93 28.91 -35.48
CA GLN A 166 75.09 28.17 -35.97
C GLN A 166 75.71 28.83 -37.20
N MET A 167 74.89 29.21 -38.18
CA MET A 167 75.33 29.91 -39.39
C MET A 167 76.00 31.25 -39.08
N VAL A 168 75.42 32.03 -38.16
CA VAL A 168 76.01 33.30 -37.71
C VAL A 168 77.36 33.06 -37.04
N GLN A 169 77.50 32.00 -36.22
CA GLN A 169 78.78 31.64 -35.61
C GLN A 169 79.83 31.25 -36.67
N ASP A 170 79.46 30.47 -37.68
CA ASP A 170 80.37 30.06 -38.74
C ASP A 170 80.79 31.25 -39.61
N LEU A 171 79.87 32.16 -39.94
CA LEU A 171 80.20 33.42 -40.61
C LEU A 171 81.15 34.29 -39.78
N ARG A 172 80.93 34.40 -38.46
CA ARG A 172 81.86 35.11 -37.55
C ARG A 172 83.25 34.48 -37.55
N ARG A 173 83.35 33.14 -37.57
CA ARG A 173 84.62 32.40 -37.65
C ARG A 173 85.35 32.60 -38.99
N LEU A 174 84.62 32.70 -40.10
CA LEU A 174 85.21 32.97 -41.42
C LEU A 174 85.75 34.40 -41.50
N LEU A 175 84.98 35.38 -41.02
CA LEU A 175 85.41 36.79 -40.99
C LEU A 175 86.65 36.99 -40.12
N SER A 176 86.74 36.35 -38.95
CA SER A 176 87.93 36.45 -38.10
C SER A 176 89.17 35.83 -38.73
N ARG A 177 89.03 34.72 -39.48
CA ARG A 177 90.13 34.13 -40.28
C ARG A 177 90.61 35.06 -41.39
N LEU A 178 89.69 35.71 -42.11
CA LEU A 178 90.03 36.66 -43.17
C LEU A 178 90.74 37.91 -42.62
N GLN A 179 90.31 38.41 -41.46
CA GLN A 179 90.96 39.55 -40.80
C GLN A 179 92.35 39.21 -40.23
N GLY A 180 92.52 38.02 -39.66
CA GLY A 180 93.85 37.55 -39.19
C GLY A 180 94.83 37.19 -40.31
N GLY A 181 94.34 36.90 -41.52
CA GLY A 181 95.17 36.70 -42.71
C GLY A 181 95.73 37.98 -43.32
N GLN A 182 95.11 39.14 -43.06
CA GLN A 182 95.60 40.44 -43.55
C GLN A 182 96.72 41.05 -42.69
N THR A 183 97.02 40.51 -41.52
CA THR A 183 98.11 40.99 -40.64
C THR A 183 99.46 40.28 -40.86
N VAL A 184 99.59 39.40 -41.85
CA VAL A 184 100.84 38.65 -42.14
C VAL A 184 101.42 38.99 -43.52
N SER A 185 101.04 40.13 -44.10
CA SER A 185 101.68 40.68 -45.30
C SER A 185 101.92 42.17 -45.11
N GLY A 186 103.00 42.47 -44.38
CA GLY A 186 103.55 43.80 -44.14
C GLY A 186 104.91 43.65 -43.49
#